data_AF-A0A941A106-F1
#
_entry.id   AF-A0A941A106-F1
#
_cell.length_a   1.000
_cell.length_b   1.000
_cell.length_c   1.000
_cell.angle_alpha   90.00
_cell.angle_beta   90.00
_cell.angle_gamma   90.00
#
_symmetry.space_group_name_H-M   'P 1'
#
loop_
_entity.id
_entity.type
_entity.pdbx_description
1 polymer ?
#
loop_
_entity_poly.entity_id
_entity_poly.type
_entity_poly.pdbx_seq_one_letter_code
_entity_poly.pdbx_strand_id
1 'polypeptide(L)'
;ICRDRGRIGEAVTALSDSLRVRPDLARTWSTFGDLLLDQGRGSEAITAYHEAIRLQPKDAHTWYGLGKTYAACGERARVIEVYQKLKDLHSGLADEFFRKYVLP
;
A
#
# COMPACT_ATOMS: atom_id res chain seq x y z
N ILE A 1 -12.58 6.53 -4.82
CA ILE A 1 -11.12 6.33 -4.72
C ILE A 1 -10.72 5.06 -5.48
N CYS A 2 -11.23 3.86 -5.17
CA CYS A 2 -11.06 2.71 -6.07
C CYS A 2 -12.24 2.55 -7.03
N ARG A 3 -12.24 3.29 -8.15
CA ARG A 3 -12.98 2.90 -9.36
C ARG A 3 -11.96 2.73 -10.47
N ASP A 4 -12.19 1.72 -11.30
CA ASP A 4 -11.37 1.25 -12.43
C ASP A 4 -10.23 0.28 -12.10
N ARG A 5 -10.52 -1.00 -12.40
CA ARG A 5 -9.55 -2.09 -12.62
C ARG A 5 -8.86 -2.00 -13.99
N GLY A 6 -9.05 -0.90 -14.74
CA GLY A 6 -8.76 -0.83 -16.17
C GLY A 6 -7.43 -0.19 -16.58
N ARG A 7 -6.72 0.54 -15.70
CA ARG A 7 -5.50 1.31 -16.08
C ARG A 7 -4.21 0.88 -15.39
N ILE A 8 -4.21 -0.28 -14.73
CA ILE A 8 -3.08 -0.76 -13.92
C ILE A 8 -1.80 -0.98 -14.76
N GLY A 9 -1.92 -1.26 -16.07
CA GLY A 9 -0.77 -1.54 -16.93
C GLY A 9 0.15 -0.33 -17.21
N GLU A 10 -0.40 0.87 -17.36
CA GLU A 10 0.37 2.05 -17.78
C GLU A 10 1.25 2.60 -16.63
N ALA A 11 0.73 2.67 -15.41
CA ALA A 11 1.50 3.17 -14.26
C ALA A 11 2.61 2.21 -13.82
N VAL A 12 2.37 0.91 -13.90
CA VAL A 12 3.41 -0.11 -13.63
C VAL A 12 4.54 0.00 -14.65
N THR A 13 4.22 0.28 -15.92
CA THR A 13 5.21 0.46 -16.98
C THR A 13 6.04 1.74 -16.77
N ALA A 14 5.38 2.88 -16.50
CA ALA A 14 6.07 4.15 -16.25
C ALA A 14 7.01 4.10 -15.04
N LEU A 15 6.65 3.32 -13.99
CA LEU A 15 7.52 3.14 -12.84
C LEU A 15 8.67 2.18 -13.14
N SER A 16 8.42 1.09 -13.88
CA SER A 16 9.45 0.10 -14.25
C SER A 16 10.64 0.74 -14.96
N ASP A 17 10.40 1.76 -15.79
CA ASP A 17 11.46 2.51 -16.47
C ASP A 17 12.26 3.43 -15.52
N SER A 18 11.59 4.04 -14.54
CA SER A 18 12.25 4.89 -13.53
C SER A 18 13.06 4.08 -12.50
N LEU A 19 12.69 2.82 -12.29
CA LEU A 19 13.27 1.93 -11.27
C LEU A 19 14.58 1.24 -11.69
N ARG A 20 15.00 1.36 -12.95
CA ARG A 20 16.25 0.73 -13.46
C ARG A 20 17.55 1.27 -12.86
N VAL A 21 17.50 2.35 -12.07
CA VAL A 21 18.71 3.16 -11.78
C VAL A 21 19.19 3.14 -10.33
N ARG A 22 18.42 2.73 -9.29
CA ARG A 22 18.93 2.87 -7.90
C ARG A 22 18.42 1.92 -6.80
N PRO A 23 19.21 1.75 -5.71
CA PRO A 23 19.02 0.78 -4.64
C PRO A 23 18.16 1.35 -3.50
N ASP A 24 16.84 1.27 -3.63
CA ASP A 24 15.92 0.82 -2.57
C ASP A 24 14.53 0.72 -3.22
N LEU A 25 14.40 -0.34 -4.00
CA LEU A 25 13.26 -0.57 -4.85
C LEU A 25 11.97 -0.63 -4.02
N ALA A 26 12.02 -1.21 -2.81
CA ALA A 26 10.88 -1.33 -1.91
C ALA A 26 10.36 0.04 -1.44
N ARG A 27 11.25 0.90 -0.89
CA ARG A 27 10.84 2.26 -0.49
C ARG A 27 10.30 3.08 -1.65
N THR A 28 10.90 2.94 -2.84
CA THR A 28 10.46 3.69 -4.02
C THR A 28 9.03 3.31 -4.43
N TRP A 29 8.72 2.01 -4.45
CA TRP A 29 7.37 1.52 -4.69
C TRP A 29 6.37 2.00 -3.62
N SER A 30 6.78 2.03 -2.35
CA SER A 30 5.94 2.50 -1.24
C SER A 30 5.60 3.99 -1.37
N THR A 31 6.61 4.84 -1.63
CA THR A 31 6.41 6.27 -1.88
C THR A 31 5.55 6.53 -3.12
N PHE A 32 5.71 5.71 -4.17
CA PHE A 32 4.84 5.83 -5.34
C PHE A 32 3.38 5.47 -5.02
N GLY A 33 3.16 4.47 -4.17
CA GLY A 33 1.84 4.13 -3.65
C GLY A 33 1.18 5.30 -2.90
N ASP A 34 1.94 6.03 -2.09
CA ASP A 34 1.44 7.23 -1.39
C ASP A 34 1.04 8.32 -2.40
N LEU A 35 1.90 8.63 -3.38
CA LEU A 35 1.60 9.63 -4.40
C LEU A 35 0.35 9.27 -5.23
N LEU A 36 0.17 8.00 -5.56
CA LEU A 36 -1.02 7.52 -6.27
C LEU A 36 -2.28 7.64 -5.42
N LEU A 37 -2.17 7.35 -4.12
CA LEU A 37 -3.30 7.50 -3.21
C LEU A 37 -3.73 8.96 -3.08
N ASP A 38 -2.78 9.89 -2.99
CA ASP A 38 -3.04 11.33 -2.94
C ASP A 38 -3.71 11.85 -4.22
N GLN A 39 -3.42 11.21 -5.37
CA GLN A 39 -4.10 11.45 -6.65
C GLN A 39 -5.48 10.77 -6.74
N GLY A 40 -5.92 10.07 -5.69
CA GLY A 40 -7.18 9.32 -5.67
C GLY A 40 -7.14 8.01 -6.46
N ARG A 41 -5.97 7.57 -6.92
CA ARG A 41 -5.74 6.37 -7.76
C ARG A 41 -5.51 5.13 -6.90
N GLY A 42 -6.49 4.79 -6.06
CA GLY A 42 -6.36 3.75 -5.04
C GLY A 42 -6.00 2.35 -5.58
N SER A 43 -6.54 1.96 -6.74
CA SER A 43 -6.24 0.66 -7.37
C SER A 43 -4.75 0.51 -7.70
N GLU A 44 -4.15 1.59 -8.19
CA GLU A 44 -2.75 1.59 -8.62
C GLU A 44 -1.82 1.71 -7.42
N ALA A 45 -2.24 2.47 -6.40
CA ALA A 45 -1.54 2.54 -5.12
C ALA A 45 -1.44 1.14 -4.48
N ILE A 46 -2.52 0.35 -4.50
CA ILE A 46 -2.51 -1.04 -4.01
C ILE A 46 -1.45 -1.86 -4.74
N THR A 47 -1.37 -1.79 -6.07
CA THR A 47 -0.34 -2.50 -6.84
C THR A 47 1.06 -2.07 -6.45
N ALA A 48 1.30 -0.76 -6.30
CA ALA A 48 2.59 -0.24 -5.90
C ALA A 48 3.01 -0.72 -4.51
N TYR A 49 2.12 -0.70 -3.52
CA TYR A 49 2.40 -1.25 -2.20
C TYR A 49 2.64 -2.75 -2.21
N HIS A 50 1.94 -3.52 -3.06
CA HIS A 50 2.21 -4.96 -3.20
C HIS A 50 3.61 -5.23 -3.75
N GLU A 51 4.09 -4.45 -4.72
CA GLU A 51 5.47 -4.58 -5.19
C GLU A 51 6.48 -4.20 -4.10
N ALA A 52 6.21 -3.13 -3.34
CA ALA A 52 7.04 -2.77 -2.18
C ALA A 52 7.10 -3.90 -1.13
N ILE A 53 5.95 -4.52 -0.80
CA ILE A 53 5.85 -5.65 0.13
C ILE A 53 6.56 -6.89 -0.43
N ARG A 54 6.45 -7.16 -1.73
CA ARG A 54 7.15 -8.28 -2.37
C ARG A 54 8.67 -8.18 -2.20
N LEU A 55 9.19 -6.96 -2.21
CA LEU A 55 10.61 -6.67 -2.06
C LEU A 55 11.05 -6.60 -0.59
N GLN A 56 10.21 -6.03 0.28
CA GLN A 56 10.47 -5.92 1.72
C GLN A 56 9.21 -6.28 2.53
N PRO A 57 8.93 -7.58 2.73
CA PRO A 57 7.66 -8.02 3.33
C PRO A 57 7.54 -7.70 4.82
N LYS A 58 8.66 -7.34 5.47
CA LYS A 58 8.71 -6.98 6.89
C LYS A 58 8.60 -5.47 7.15
N ASP A 59 8.46 -4.65 6.10
CA ASP A 59 8.29 -3.21 6.30
C ASP A 59 6.84 -2.88 6.71
N ALA A 60 6.65 -2.66 8.01
CA ALA A 60 5.35 -2.33 8.58
C ALA A 60 4.76 -1.01 8.05
N HIS A 61 5.59 -0.05 7.60
CA HIS A 61 5.07 1.21 7.04
C HIS A 61 4.38 0.99 5.71
N THR A 62 4.96 0.17 4.84
CA THR A 62 4.34 -0.20 3.56
C THR A 62 3.02 -0.96 3.77
N TRP A 63 2.94 -1.86 4.76
CA TRP A 63 1.68 -2.49 5.14
C TRP A 63 0.64 -1.48 5.64
N TYR A 64 1.05 -0.50 6.45
CA TYR A 64 0.15 0.57 6.90
C TYR A 64 -0.39 1.39 5.72
N GLY A 65 0.46 1.75 4.75
CA GLY A 65 0.06 2.45 3.52
C GLY A 65 -0.95 1.67 2.67
N LEU A 66 -0.74 0.36 2.53
CA LEU A 66 -1.69 -0.54 1.88
C LEU A 66 -3.04 -0.57 2.63
N GLY A 67 -3.02 -0.69 3.95
CA GLY A 67 -4.22 -0.70 4.78
C GLY A 67 -5.02 0.61 4.71
N LYS A 68 -4.33 1.75 4.76
CA LYS A 68 -4.89 3.09 4.54
C LYS A 68 -5.61 3.16 3.19
N THR A 69 -5.02 2.58 2.16
CA THR A 69 -5.59 2.53 0.81
C THR A 69 -6.84 1.65 0.74
N TYR A 70 -6.81 0.46 1.35
CA TYR A 70 -7.99 -0.41 1.45
C TYR A 70 -9.14 0.27 2.21
N ALA A 71 -8.84 0.98 3.29
CA ALA A 71 -9.85 1.73 4.04
C ALA A 71 -10.48 2.84 3.17
N ALA A 72 -9.66 3.61 2.44
CA ALA A 72 -10.12 4.64 1.50
C ALA A 72 -10.96 4.06 0.34
N CYS A 73 -10.74 2.79 0.00
CA CYS A 73 -11.49 2.07 -1.01
C CYS A 73 -12.72 1.31 -0.48
N GLY A 74 -12.95 1.32 0.84
CA GLY A 74 -14.07 0.61 1.48
C GLY A 74 -13.88 -0.90 1.61
N GLU A 75 -12.67 -1.42 1.35
CA GLU A 75 -12.34 -2.84 1.34
C GLU A 75 -12.09 -3.36 2.78
N ARG A 76 -13.14 -3.36 3.60
CA ARG A 76 -13.04 -3.61 5.06
C ARG A 76 -12.41 -4.97 5.41
N ALA A 77 -12.67 -6.01 4.61
CA ALA A 77 -12.06 -7.32 4.81
C ALA A 77 -10.53 -7.26 4.69
N ARG A 78 -10.02 -6.54 3.68
CA ARG A 78 -8.58 -6.35 3.47
C ARG A 78 -7.93 -5.48 4.54
N VAL A 79 -8.64 -4.51 5.09
CA VAL A 79 -8.16 -3.71 6.23
C VAL A 79 -7.87 -4.61 7.45
N ILE A 80 -8.73 -5.59 7.73
CA ILE A 80 -8.54 -6.54 8.83
C ILE A 80 -7.32 -7.45 8.57
N GLU A 81 -7.13 -7.92 7.33
CA GLU A 81 -5.94 -8.68 6.94
C GLU A 81 -4.65 -7.89 7.20
N VAL A 82 -4.63 -6.61 6.82
CA VAL A 82 -3.48 -5.73 7.07
C VAL A 82 -3.25 -5.52 8.56
N TYR A 83 -4.29 -5.32 9.36
CA TYR A 83 -4.15 -5.22 10.81
C TYR A 83 -3.49 -6.46 11.43
N GLN A 84 -3.89 -7.67 11.00
CA GLN A 84 -3.27 -8.91 11.46
C GLN A 84 -1.77 -8.94 11.11
N LYS A 85 -1.42 -8.56 9.87
CA LYS A 85 -0.02 -8.47 9.45
C LYS A 85 0.76 -7.43 10.23
N LEU A 86 0.19 -6.27 10.49
CA LEU A 86 0.82 -5.25 11.33
C LEU A 86 1.03 -5.73 12.75
N LYS A 87 0.10 -6.52 13.30
CA LYS A 87 0.24 -7.08 14.66
C LYS A 87 1.43 -8.04 14.76
N ASP A 88 1.67 -8.82 13.71
CA ASP A 88 2.82 -9.73 13.63
C ASP A 88 4.15 -8.97 13.45
N LEU A 89 4.14 -7.83 12.75
CA LEU A 89 5.34 -7.06 12.43
C LEU A 89 5.71 -6.00 13.48
N HIS A 90 4.73 -5.26 13.97
CA HIS A 90 4.90 -4.13 14.87
C HIS A 90 3.61 -3.82 15.64
N SER A 91 3.46 -4.42 16.82
CA SER A 91 2.24 -4.34 17.65
C SER A 91 1.76 -2.91 17.94
N GLY A 92 2.67 -1.98 18.25
CA GLY A 92 2.29 -0.58 18.52
C GLY A 92 1.71 0.14 17.31
N LEU A 93 2.16 -0.21 16.10
CA LEU A 93 1.62 0.36 14.86
C LEU A 93 0.28 -0.28 14.51
N ALA A 94 0.12 -1.58 14.83
CA ALA A 94 -1.14 -2.29 14.69
C ALA A 94 -2.24 -1.70 15.58
N ASP A 95 -1.92 -1.33 16.82
CA ASP A 95 -2.88 -0.73 17.76
C ASP A 95 -3.37 0.64 17.27
N GLU A 96 -2.45 1.47 16.77
CA GLU A 96 -2.81 2.75 16.13
C GLU A 96 -3.69 2.52 14.89
N PHE A 97 -3.28 1.61 14.02
CA PHE A 97 -4.01 1.27 12.80
C PHE A 97 -5.42 0.74 13.11
N PHE A 98 -5.55 -0.12 14.12
CA PHE A 98 -6.83 -0.68 14.55
C PHE A 98 -7.80 0.42 14.99
N ARG A 99 -7.36 1.32 15.86
CA ARG A 99 -8.18 2.45 16.34
C ARG A 99 -8.65 3.37 15.22
N LYS A 100 -7.81 3.58 14.20
CA LYS A 100 -8.07 4.55 13.14
C LYS A 100 -8.87 3.99 11.98
N TYR A 101 -8.69 2.71 11.63
CA TYR A 101 -9.23 2.13 10.39
C TYR A 101 -10.12 0.89 10.60
N VAL A 102 -10.09 0.25 11.77
CA VAL A 102 -10.85 -1.00 12.03
C VAL A 102 -12.03 -0.80 12.98
N LEU A 103 -11.91 0.14 13.92
CA LEU A 103 -12.79 0.34 15.08
C LEU A 103 -13.77 1.52 14.93
N PRO A 104 -14.32 1.84 13.73
CA PRO A 104 -14.99 3.11 13.45
C PRO A 104 -16.05 3.50 14.48
#